data_AF-A0A975ZAF4-F1
#
_entry.id   AF-A0A975ZAF4-F1
#
_cell.length_a   1.000
_cell.length_b   1.000
_cell.length_c   1.000
_cell.angle_alpha   90.00
_cell.angle_beta   90.00
_cell.angle_gamma   90.00
#
_symmetry.space_group_name_H-M   'P 1'
#
loop_
_entity.id
_entity.type
_entity.pdbx_description
1 polymer ?
#
loop_
_entity_poly.entity_id
_entity_poly.type
_entity_poly.pdbx_seq_one_letter_code
_entity_poly.pdbx_strand_id
1 'polypeptide(L)'
;MSKIDDEVRMTFSGIADVLIPAAEGMPAASSVGVANEQNLDRILGLRPDLSEAFFRGIERAKGQAPATAAEDLNREDSAALAAIGLIASSAYYMAAVVKDLIGYPGQESRAFDADAVPEYVSNGMLKVVQDRGPIFRKTPKAQTA
;
A
#
# COMPACT_ATOMS: atom_id res chain seq x y z
N MET A 1 -11.68 10.47 -21.85
CA MET A 1 -10.62 10.34 -20.83
C MET A 1 -10.73 11.55 -19.92
N SER A 2 -11.14 11.37 -18.67
CA SER A 2 -11.15 12.49 -17.70
C SER A 2 -9.71 12.93 -17.48
N LYS A 3 -9.47 14.24 -17.58
CA LYS A 3 -8.15 14.85 -17.43
C LYS A 3 -7.90 15.12 -15.95
N ILE A 4 -6.68 14.88 -15.48
CA ILE A 4 -6.28 15.28 -14.13
C ILE A 4 -5.97 16.78 -14.19
N ASP A 5 -6.85 17.59 -13.59
CA ASP A 5 -6.70 19.04 -13.45
C ASP A 5 -6.59 19.42 -11.96
N ASP A 6 -6.46 20.72 -11.68
CA ASP A 6 -6.26 21.23 -10.33
C ASP A 6 -7.45 20.91 -9.41
N GLU A 7 -8.68 20.90 -9.94
CA GLU A 7 -9.88 20.56 -9.17
C GLU A 7 -9.87 19.08 -8.76
N VAL A 8 -9.50 18.18 -9.68
CA VAL A 8 -9.31 16.75 -9.38
C VAL A 8 -8.24 16.57 -8.31
N ARG A 9 -7.09 17.28 -8.44
CA ARG A 9 -5.99 17.19 -7.46
C ARG A 9 -6.39 17.72 -6.09
N MET A 10 -7.12 18.82 -6.02
CA MET A 10 -7.63 19.40 -4.78
C MET A 10 -8.64 18.47 -4.10
N THR A 11 -9.61 17.96 -4.86
CA THR A 11 -10.64 17.03 -4.35
C THR A 11 -10.00 15.76 -3.82
N PHE A 12 -9.08 15.18 -4.58
CA PHE A 12 -8.32 14.00 -4.16
C PHE A 12 -7.49 14.26 -2.90
N SER A 13 -6.76 15.38 -2.84
CA SER A 13 -5.94 15.74 -1.67
C SER A 13 -6.79 15.87 -0.40
N GLY A 14 -7.96 16.52 -0.51
CA GLY A 14 -8.87 16.68 0.62
C GLY A 14 -9.35 15.33 1.16
N ILE A 15 -9.80 14.42 0.28
CA ILE A 15 -10.24 13.08 0.72
C ILE A 15 -9.06 12.28 1.27
N ALA A 16 -7.88 12.39 0.66
CA ALA A 16 -6.68 11.71 1.13
C ALA A 16 -6.28 12.15 2.55
N ASP A 17 -6.46 13.44 2.91
CA ASP A 17 -6.22 13.94 4.26
C ASP A 17 -7.24 13.44 5.29
N VAL A 18 -8.47 13.15 4.87
CA VAL A 18 -9.46 12.49 5.73
C VAL A 18 -9.06 11.05 6.02
N LEU A 19 -8.57 10.34 4.99
CA LEU A 19 -8.17 8.94 5.12
C LEU A 19 -6.82 8.76 5.83
N ILE A 20 -5.90 9.70 5.64
CA ILE A 20 -4.54 9.68 6.19
C ILE A 20 -4.23 11.09 6.75
N PRO A 21 -4.78 11.42 7.94
CA PRO A 21 -4.56 12.70 8.58
C PRO A 21 -3.16 12.80 9.19
N ALA A 22 -2.73 14.03 9.50
CA ALA A 22 -1.55 14.23 10.35
C ALA A 22 -1.86 13.75 11.78
N ALA A 23 -1.14 12.73 12.24
CA ALA A 23 -1.33 12.13 13.56
C ALA A 23 -0.03 11.48 14.05
N GLU A 24 0.24 11.53 15.36
CA GLU A 24 1.35 10.79 15.99
C GLU A 24 2.74 11.06 15.36
N GLY A 25 2.97 12.28 14.89
CA GLY A 25 4.22 12.66 14.23
C GLY A 25 4.31 12.30 12.74
N MET A 26 3.26 11.66 12.20
CA MET A 26 3.12 11.38 10.77
C MET A 26 2.49 12.59 10.04
N PRO A 27 2.94 12.93 8.82
CA PRO A 27 2.35 14.01 8.02
C PRO A 27 0.98 13.60 7.46
N ALA A 28 0.13 14.57 7.11
CA ALA A 28 -1.07 14.29 6.32
C ALA A 28 -0.69 13.89 4.88
N ALA A 29 -1.60 13.21 4.17
CA ALA A 29 -1.34 12.78 2.80
C ALA A 29 -0.98 13.92 1.84
N SER A 30 -1.74 15.02 1.86
CA SER A 30 -1.48 16.18 1.03
C SER A 30 -0.09 16.78 1.27
N SER A 31 0.40 16.71 2.51
CA SER A 31 1.70 17.28 2.92
C SER A 31 2.89 16.55 2.30
N VAL A 32 2.72 15.32 1.83
CA VAL A 32 3.76 14.55 1.12
C VAL A 32 3.54 14.48 -0.39
N GLY A 33 2.61 15.29 -0.91
CA GLY A 33 2.41 15.47 -2.34
C GLY A 33 1.72 14.31 -3.05
N VAL A 34 0.81 13.57 -2.39
CA VAL A 34 0.12 12.41 -3.00
C VAL A 34 -0.61 12.75 -4.31
N ALA A 35 -1.07 13.99 -4.46
CA ALA A 35 -1.84 14.45 -5.63
C ALA A 35 -0.97 15.07 -6.74
N ASN A 36 0.36 15.08 -6.63
CA ASN A 36 1.23 15.67 -7.65
C ASN A 36 1.41 14.73 -8.87
N GLU A 37 2.02 15.26 -9.93
CA GLU A 37 2.26 14.50 -11.18
C GLU A 37 3.13 13.25 -10.99
N GLN A 38 4.10 13.30 -10.06
CA GLN A 38 5.01 12.18 -9.79
C GLN A 38 4.32 11.01 -9.10
N ASN A 39 3.16 11.26 -8.47
CA ASN A 39 2.40 10.30 -7.69
C ASN A 39 1.09 9.93 -8.38
N LEU A 40 0.10 10.84 -8.41
CA LEU A 40 -1.25 10.53 -8.89
C LEU A 40 -1.24 10.05 -10.37
N ASP A 41 -0.63 10.83 -11.26
CA ASP A 41 -0.59 10.54 -12.69
C ASP A 41 0.21 9.26 -12.97
N ARG A 42 1.33 9.07 -12.24
CA ARG A 42 2.13 7.86 -12.33
C ARG A 42 1.36 6.61 -11.89
N ILE A 43 0.65 6.68 -10.77
CA ILE A 43 -0.12 5.55 -10.24
C ILE A 43 -1.24 5.18 -11.20
N LEU A 44 -2.01 6.16 -11.69
CA LEU A 44 -3.07 5.91 -12.67
C LEU A 44 -2.52 5.39 -14.01
N GLY A 45 -1.31 5.80 -14.41
CA GLY A 45 -0.61 5.25 -15.57
C GLY A 45 -0.18 3.79 -15.39
N LEU A 46 0.24 3.40 -14.18
CA LEU A 46 0.64 2.02 -13.84
C LEU A 46 -0.54 1.11 -13.54
N ARG A 47 -1.64 1.66 -13.04
CA ARG A 47 -2.87 0.95 -12.63
C ARG A 47 -4.10 1.55 -13.32
N PRO A 48 -4.20 1.40 -14.66
CA PRO A 48 -5.30 1.98 -15.41
C PRO A 48 -6.67 1.45 -14.97
N ASP A 49 -6.72 0.25 -14.39
CA ASP A 49 -7.91 -0.38 -13.80
C ASP A 49 -8.55 0.44 -12.66
N LEU A 50 -7.78 1.30 -11.99
CA LEU A 50 -8.30 2.17 -10.93
C LEU A 50 -8.97 3.44 -11.47
N SER A 51 -8.73 3.79 -12.74
CA SER A 51 -9.11 5.11 -13.29
C SER A 51 -10.61 5.35 -13.27
N GLU A 52 -11.42 4.36 -13.67
CA GLU A 52 -12.87 4.52 -13.76
C GLU A 52 -13.48 4.81 -12.39
N ALA A 53 -13.16 3.98 -11.39
CA ALA A 53 -13.65 4.13 -10.03
C ALA A 53 -13.13 5.42 -9.38
N PHE A 54 -11.86 5.77 -9.61
CA PHE A 54 -11.27 7.01 -9.13
C PHE A 54 -12.00 8.24 -9.69
N PHE A 55 -12.09 8.40 -11.00
CA PHE A 55 -12.71 9.58 -11.60
C PHE A 55 -14.20 9.68 -11.27
N ARG A 56 -14.93 8.55 -11.24
CA ARG A 56 -16.32 8.54 -10.80
C ARG A 56 -16.48 9.03 -9.35
N GLY A 57 -15.59 8.59 -8.46
CA GLY A 57 -15.57 9.06 -7.07
C GLY A 57 -15.27 10.55 -6.95
N ILE A 58 -14.26 11.02 -7.69
CA ILE A 58 -13.88 12.45 -7.70
C ILE A 58 -15.03 13.30 -8.23
N GLU A 59 -15.67 12.94 -9.34
CA GLU A 59 -16.79 13.72 -9.88
C GLU A 59 -17.97 13.81 -8.88
N ARG A 60 -18.23 12.76 -8.10
CA ARG A 60 -19.27 12.80 -7.06
C ARG A 60 -18.88 13.65 -5.86
N ALA A 61 -17.60 13.70 -5.53
CA ALA A 61 -17.07 14.43 -4.39
C ALA A 61 -16.85 15.93 -4.66
N LYS A 62 -16.82 16.36 -5.92
CA LYS A 62 -16.57 17.76 -6.29
C LYS A 62 -17.54 18.70 -5.59
N GLY A 63 -16.99 19.78 -5.04
CA GLY A 63 -17.75 20.82 -4.33
C GLY A 63 -18.26 20.41 -2.94
N GLN A 64 -18.02 19.18 -2.48
CA GLN A 64 -18.37 18.74 -1.14
C GLN A 64 -17.22 18.95 -0.15
N ALA A 65 -17.54 19.03 1.15
CA ALA A 65 -16.53 18.96 2.18
C ALA A 65 -15.86 17.56 2.18
N PRO A 66 -14.52 17.44 2.28
CA PRO A 66 -13.84 16.16 2.09
C PRO A 66 -14.32 15.02 2.99
N ALA A 67 -14.62 15.31 4.26
CA ALA A 67 -15.12 14.31 5.20
C ALA A 67 -16.50 13.79 4.78
N THR A 68 -17.40 14.69 4.40
CA THR A 68 -18.73 14.35 3.88
C THR A 68 -18.63 13.54 2.59
N ALA A 69 -17.75 13.94 1.67
CA ALA A 69 -17.52 13.20 0.42
C ALA A 69 -17.02 11.78 0.69
N ALA A 70 -16.07 11.61 1.62
CA ALA A 70 -15.55 10.30 1.99
C ALA A 70 -16.65 9.41 2.62
N GLU A 71 -17.47 9.97 3.52
CA GLU A 71 -18.60 9.27 4.13
C GLU A 71 -19.68 8.87 3.11
N ASP A 72 -20.04 9.78 2.21
CA ASP A 72 -21.02 9.54 1.16
C ASP A 72 -20.53 8.46 0.18
N LEU A 73 -19.26 8.53 -0.25
CA LEU A 73 -18.65 7.49 -1.09
C LEU A 73 -18.59 6.15 -0.34
N ASN A 74 -18.26 6.13 0.95
CA ASN A 74 -18.26 4.88 1.71
C ASN A 74 -19.65 4.22 1.74
N ARG A 75 -20.70 5.02 1.84
CA ARG A 75 -22.09 4.56 1.91
C ARG A 75 -22.64 4.14 0.55
N GLU A 76 -22.29 4.87 -0.51
CA GLU A 76 -23.02 4.81 -1.79
C GLU A 76 -22.17 4.26 -2.95
N ASP A 77 -20.84 4.30 -2.85
CA ASP A 77 -19.89 3.78 -3.85
C ASP A 77 -18.55 3.41 -3.21
N SER A 78 -18.56 2.36 -2.40
CA SER A 78 -17.38 1.90 -1.66
C SER A 78 -16.22 1.50 -2.57
N ALA A 79 -16.48 1.10 -3.82
CA ALA A 79 -15.46 0.82 -4.83
C ALA A 79 -14.70 2.09 -5.24
N ALA A 80 -15.40 3.23 -5.41
CA ALA A 80 -14.77 4.51 -5.69
C ALA A 80 -13.91 4.99 -4.51
N LEU A 81 -14.42 4.88 -3.28
CA LEU A 81 -13.63 5.20 -2.08
C LEU A 81 -12.39 4.30 -1.95
N ALA A 82 -12.54 3.00 -2.22
CA ALA A 82 -11.42 2.06 -2.18
C ALA A 82 -10.34 2.40 -3.21
N ALA A 83 -10.72 2.82 -4.42
CA ALA A 83 -9.77 3.28 -5.43
C ALA A 83 -9.02 4.54 -4.97
N ILE A 84 -9.73 5.53 -4.42
CA ILE A 84 -9.13 6.76 -3.86
C ILE A 84 -8.16 6.41 -2.72
N GLY A 85 -8.59 5.59 -1.77
CA GLY A 85 -7.79 5.17 -0.63
C GLY A 85 -6.54 4.40 -1.05
N LEU A 86 -6.66 3.48 -2.01
CA LEU A 86 -5.52 2.73 -2.52
C LEU A 86 -4.49 3.64 -3.21
N ILE A 87 -4.93 4.61 -4.01
CA ILE A 87 -4.03 5.57 -4.66
C ILE A 87 -3.35 6.44 -3.59
N ALA A 88 -4.11 6.96 -2.62
CA ALA A 88 -3.59 7.78 -1.53
C ALA A 88 -2.54 7.03 -0.69
N SER A 89 -2.84 5.81 -0.24
CA SER A 89 -1.91 5.01 0.55
C SER A 89 -0.68 4.59 -0.25
N SER A 90 -0.85 4.27 -1.54
CA SER A 90 0.27 3.91 -2.42
C SER A 90 1.24 5.08 -2.58
N ALA A 91 0.74 6.28 -2.82
CA ALA A 91 1.59 7.47 -2.90
C ALA A 91 2.24 7.81 -1.54
N TYR A 92 1.45 7.75 -0.46
CA TYR A 92 1.91 8.11 0.89
C TYR A 92 3.07 7.24 1.38
N TYR A 93 2.92 5.92 1.34
CA TYR A 93 3.96 5.00 1.83
C TYR A 93 5.17 4.89 0.88
N MET A 94 5.10 5.46 -0.33
CA MET A 94 6.26 5.58 -1.21
C MET A 94 7.06 6.87 -0.99
N ALA A 95 6.50 7.88 -0.30
CA ALA A 95 7.19 9.13 0.00
C ALA A 95 8.42 8.87 0.89
N ALA A 96 9.55 9.50 0.56
CA ALA A 96 10.82 9.31 1.27
C ALA A 96 10.69 9.61 2.77
N VAL A 97 10.09 10.76 3.10
CA VAL A 97 9.85 11.16 4.50
C VAL A 97 9.02 10.15 5.27
N VAL A 98 8.01 9.53 4.65
CA VAL A 98 7.15 8.53 5.31
C VAL A 98 7.93 7.23 5.53
N LYS A 99 8.70 6.77 4.53
CA LYS A 99 9.56 5.59 4.66
C LYS A 99 10.59 5.74 5.79
N ASP A 100 11.18 6.93 5.91
CA ASP A 100 12.14 7.23 6.97
C ASP A 100 11.46 7.21 8.35
N LEU A 101 10.28 7.83 8.47
CA LEU A 101 9.49 7.87 9.72
C LEU A 101 9.08 6.47 10.20
N ILE A 102 8.71 5.57 9.28
CA ILE A 102 8.32 4.20 9.64
C ILE A 102 9.51 3.23 9.73
N GLY A 103 10.74 3.70 9.49
CA GLY A 103 11.94 2.88 9.51
C GLY A 103 11.98 1.81 8.40
N TYR A 104 11.40 2.09 7.23
CA TYR A 104 11.40 1.18 6.09
C TYR A 104 12.51 1.58 5.09
N PRO A 105 13.68 0.91 5.09
CA PRO A 105 14.79 1.24 4.21
C PRO A 105 14.51 0.87 2.74
N GLY A 106 13.40 0.20 2.46
CA GLY A 106 13.11 -0.39 1.16
C GLY A 106 13.74 -1.76 1.00
N GLN A 107 13.83 -2.22 -0.25
CA GLN A 107 14.44 -3.49 -0.58
C GLN A 107 15.96 -3.31 -0.64
N GLU A 108 16.66 -3.89 0.32
CA GLU A 108 18.13 -3.91 0.37
C GLU A 108 18.69 -5.18 -0.26
N SER A 109 19.75 -5.05 -1.06
CA SER A 109 20.54 -6.20 -1.48
C SER A 109 21.38 -6.67 -0.30
N ARG A 110 20.99 -7.78 0.32
CA ARG A 110 21.79 -8.40 1.38
C ARG A 110 22.80 -9.33 0.73
N ALA A 111 24.09 -9.09 0.99
CA ALA A 111 25.14 -10.01 0.59
C ALA A 111 24.90 -11.36 1.28
N PHE A 112 24.69 -12.41 0.48
CA PHE A 112 24.55 -13.78 0.95
C PHE A 112 25.80 -14.54 0.51
N ASP A 113 26.58 -15.01 1.47
CA ASP A 113 27.64 -15.97 1.22
C ASP A 113 27.03 -17.38 1.17
N ALA A 114 27.06 -18.01 0.00
CA ALA A 114 26.48 -19.34 -0.20
C ALA A 114 27.30 -20.44 0.48
N ASP A 115 28.59 -20.20 0.76
CA ASP A 115 29.49 -21.16 1.38
C ASP A 115 29.53 -20.98 2.92
N ALA A 116 28.98 -19.88 3.44
CA ALA A 116 28.88 -19.66 4.87
C ALA A 116 27.87 -20.63 5.50
N VAL A 117 28.28 -21.28 6.59
CA VAL A 117 27.36 -22.06 7.43
C VAL A 117 26.38 -21.08 8.09
N PRO A 118 25.07 -21.17 7.80
CA PRO A 118 24.11 -20.25 8.37
C PRO A 118 24.09 -20.34 9.90
N GLU A 119 23.87 -19.21 10.58
CA GLU A 119 23.94 -19.13 12.05
C GLU A 119 23.02 -20.15 12.73
N TYR A 120 21.81 -20.35 12.21
CA TYR A 120 20.85 -21.32 12.75
C TYR A 120 21.34 -22.78 12.69
N VAL A 121 22.32 -23.09 11.83
CA VAL A 121 22.99 -24.39 11.74
C VAL A 121 24.07 -24.52 12.82
N SER A 122 24.87 -23.46 13.02
CA SER A 122 26.03 -23.49 13.92
C SER A 122 25.69 -23.23 15.40
N ASN A 123 24.64 -22.47 15.69
CA ASN A 123 24.26 -22.07 17.05
C ASN A 123 23.31 -23.07 17.76
N GLY A 124 23.04 -24.22 17.15
CA GLY A 124 22.19 -25.26 17.72
C GLY A 124 20.69 -25.00 17.63
N MET A 125 20.23 -23.95 16.94
CA MET A 125 18.79 -23.73 16.71
C MET A 125 18.13 -24.93 16.02
N LEU A 126 18.81 -25.56 15.05
CA LEU A 126 18.32 -26.77 14.41
C LEU A 126 18.29 -27.99 15.33
N LYS A 127 19.10 -28.03 16.41
CA LYS A 127 19.13 -29.16 17.33
C LYS A 127 17.78 -29.38 18.00
N VAL A 128 17.07 -28.31 18.35
CA VAL A 128 15.71 -28.39 18.93
C VAL A 128 14.74 -29.08 17.96
N VAL A 129 14.83 -28.77 16.66
CA VAL A 129 13.97 -29.37 15.64
C VAL A 129 14.35 -30.84 15.39
N GLN A 130 15.66 -31.13 15.38
CA GLN A 130 16.19 -32.48 15.21
C GLN A 130 15.79 -33.39 16.39
N ASP A 131 15.98 -32.92 17.62
CA ASP A 131 15.66 -33.66 18.85
C ASP A 131 14.15 -33.91 19.00
N ARG A 132 13.31 -32.98 18.52
CA ARG A 132 11.85 -33.14 18.47
C ARG A 132 11.42 -34.29 17.55
N GLY A 133 12.19 -34.57 16.50
CA GLY A 133 11.87 -35.59 15.51
C GLY A 133 10.81 -35.17 14.48
N PRO A 134 10.43 -36.10 13.59
CA PRO A 134 9.58 -35.81 12.44
C PRO A 134 8.13 -35.49 12.87
N ILE A 135 7.72 -34.25 12.63
CA ILE A 135 6.31 -33.82 12.75
C ILE A 135 5.86 -33.32 11.38
N PHE A 136 5.28 -34.21 10.59
CA PHE A 136 4.66 -33.88 9.31
C PHE A 136 3.57 -34.90 8.96
N ARG A 137 2.61 -34.49 8.14
CA ARG A 137 1.67 -35.44 7.52
C ARG A 137 2.41 -36.21 6.45
N LYS A 138 2.33 -37.54 6.47
CA LYS A 138 2.95 -38.39 5.45
C LYS A 138 2.45 -37.96 4.07
N THR A 139 3.37 -37.69 3.15
CA THR A 139 3.03 -37.44 1.76
C THR A 139 2.24 -38.63 1.22
N PRO A 140 1.03 -38.42 0.65
CA PRO A 140 0.27 -39.50 0.05
C PRO A 140 1.12 -40.22 -0.98
N LYS A 141 1.18 -41.56 -0.90
CA LYS A 141 1.81 -42.35 -1.96
C LYS A 141 0.95 -42.22 -3.22
N ALA A 142 1.58 -41.98 -4.37
CA ALA A 142 0.89 -42.01 -5.65
C ALA A 142 0.14 -43.36 -5.75
N GLN A 143 -1.16 -43.31 -6.07
CA GLN A 143 -1.91 -44.53 -6.37
C GLN A 143 -1.34 -45.10 -7.66
N THR A 144 -0.74 -46.28 -7.59
CA THR A 144 -0.39 -47.04 -8.80
C THR A 144 -1.70 -47.43 -9.47
N ALA A 145 -1.85 -47.07 -10.74
CA ALA A 145 -3.00 -47.39 -11.59
C ALA A 145 -3.10 -48.89 -11.89
#